data_AF-A0A7J3JFK6-F1
#
_entry.id   AF-A0A7J3JFK6-F1
#
_cell.length_a   1.000
_cell.length_b   1.000
_cell.length_c   1.000
_cell.angle_alpha   90.00
_cell.angle_beta   90.00
_cell.angle_gamma   90.00
#
_symmetry.space_group_name_H-M   'P 1'
#
loop_
_entity.id
_entity.type
_entity.pdbx_description
1 polymer ?
#
loop_
_entity_poly.entity_id
_entity_poly.type
_entity_poly.pdbx_seq_one_letter_code
_entity_poly.pdbx_strand_id
1 'polypeptide(L)'
;MIYVFGSNVVAAYNPTNDTWKYVMYHSMLAGFGAVACNDKIYLLGGTSAAPAFNGKQFIGFSYKMHNINDQYTPLGYGTIPPAISASSPQNSTLTVKDSLIFSANKPVDSLSYSLDGQSNVTFAGNLTLGDVPLGAHNVTVYATDTFGNVGTSGTYYFNVEPLKPEPFPSVLLGVAIAAVAFAVACLGLYLKRNKHSSARVSLCLQPQPDSKQVSA
;
A
#
# COMPACT_ATOMS: atom_id res chain seq x y z
N MET A 1 -11.66 -15.02 -22.22
CA MET A 1 -12.95 -14.66 -22.85
C MET A 1 -13.49 -15.91 -23.53
N ILE A 2 -14.76 -16.26 -23.35
CA ILE A 2 -15.41 -17.40 -24.02
C ILE A 2 -16.39 -16.84 -25.04
N TYR A 3 -16.28 -17.25 -26.30
CA TYR A 3 -17.24 -16.95 -27.36
C TYR A 3 -18.09 -18.20 -27.61
N VAL A 4 -19.42 -18.06 -27.60
CA VAL A 4 -20.36 -19.14 -27.95
C VAL A 4 -21.06 -18.73 -29.24
N PHE A 5 -20.74 -19.42 -30.35
CA PHE A 5 -21.47 -19.28 -31.60
C PHE A 5 -21.94 -20.65 -32.10
N GLY A 6 -23.25 -20.76 -32.38
CA GLY A 6 -23.81 -21.64 -33.40
C GLY A 6 -23.62 -23.16 -33.27
N SER A 7 -23.11 -23.69 -32.16
CA SER A 7 -22.96 -25.14 -31.94
C SER A 7 -23.41 -25.55 -30.53
N ASN A 8 -23.66 -26.84 -30.33
CA ASN A 8 -24.04 -27.44 -29.04
C ASN A 8 -22.82 -27.66 -28.11
N VAL A 9 -21.75 -26.89 -28.30
CA VAL A 9 -20.44 -27.14 -27.67
C VAL A 9 -19.96 -25.89 -26.96
N VAL A 10 -19.61 -26.05 -25.67
CA VAL A 10 -18.86 -25.05 -24.91
C VAL A 10 -17.37 -25.34 -25.06
N ALA A 11 -16.60 -24.33 -25.44
CA ALA A 11 -15.14 -24.38 -25.45
C ALA A 11 -14.54 -23.34 -24.49
N ALA A 12 -13.45 -23.70 -23.81
CA ALA A 12 -12.64 -22.80 -23.01
C ALA A 12 -11.40 -22.38 -23.82
N TYR A 13 -11.13 -21.09 -23.86
CA TYR A 13 -9.94 -20.51 -24.47
C TYR A 13 -8.79 -20.43 -23.44
N ASN A 14 -7.61 -20.91 -23.85
CA ASN A 14 -6.37 -20.76 -23.10
C ASN A 14 -5.54 -19.62 -23.74
N PRO A 15 -5.40 -18.46 -23.07
CA PRO A 15 -4.65 -17.33 -23.61
C PRO A 15 -3.13 -17.52 -23.59
N THR A 16 -2.61 -18.47 -22.80
CA THR A 16 -1.15 -18.69 -22.68
C THR A 16 -0.58 -19.37 -23.92
N ASN A 17 -1.36 -20.21 -24.59
CA ASN A 17 -0.93 -20.96 -25.77
C ASN A 17 -1.87 -20.79 -26.98
N ASP A 18 -2.82 -19.86 -26.89
CA ASP A 18 -3.79 -19.54 -27.95
C ASP A 18 -4.59 -20.76 -28.44
N THR A 19 -5.02 -21.63 -27.52
CA THR A 19 -5.78 -22.85 -27.88
C THR A 19 -7.17 -22.91 -27.28
N TRP A 20 -8.07 -23.63 -27.94
CA TRP A 20 -9.43 -23.91 -27.45
C TRP A 20 -9.56 -25.37 -27.03
N LYS A 21 -10.22 -25.61 -25.88
CA LYS A 21 -10.54 -26.95 -25.38
C LYS A 21 -12.05 -27.10 -25.19
N TYR A 22 -12.63 -28.17 -25.72
CA TYR A 22 -14.04 -28.50 -25.48
C TYR A 22 -14.24 -28.94 -24.03
N VAL A 23 -15.24 -28.35 -23.38
CA VAL A 23 -15.46 -28.49 -21.92
C VAL A 23 -16.79 -29.15 -21.61
N MET A 24 -17.81 -28.92 -22.44
CA MET A 24 -19.16 -29.40 -22.17
C MET A 24 -19.99 -29.42 -23.45
N TYR A 25 -20.96 -30.33 -23.50
CA TYR A 25 -22.08 -30.28 -24.44
C TYR A 25 -23.27 -29.59 -23.78
N HIS A 26 -23.88 -28.61 -24.46
CA HIS A 26 -25.07 -27.92 -23.98
C HIS A 26 -26.12 -27.81 -25.08
N SER A 27 -27.39 -27.63 -24.70
CA SER A 27 -28.46 -27.34 -25.64
C SER A 27 -28.19 -25.99 -26.32
N MET A 28 -28.31 -25.93 -27.65
CA MET A 28 -28.17 -24.68 -28.40
C MET A 28 -29.21 -23.69 -27.90
N LEU A 29 -28.75 -22.58 -27.31
CA LEU A 29 -29.60 -21.48 -26.83
C LEU A 29 -29.38 -20.27 -27.72
N ALA A 30 -30.46 -19.60 -28.12
CA ALA A 30 -30.45 -18.32 -28.79
C ALA A 30 -31.15 -17.26 -27.93
N GLY A 31 -30.74 -15.99 -28.04
CA GLY A 31 -31.36 -14.89 -27.31
C GLY A 31 -31.18 -14.94 -25.79
N PHE A 32 -30.13 -15.63 -25.29
CA PHE A 32 -29.76 -15.62 -23.88
C PHE A 32 -28.98 -14.35 -23.52
N GLY A 33 -29.11 -13.90 -22.27
CA GLY A 33 -28.16 -12.96 -21.67
C GLY A 33 -26.99 -13.71 -21.04
N ALA A 34 -25.79 -13.15 -21.10
CA ALA A 34 -24.61 -13.69 -20.40
C ALA A 34 -24.03 -12.63 -19.47
N VAL A 35 -23.73 -13.00 -18.23
CA VAL A 35 -23.05 -12.12 -17.27
C VAL A 35 -21.93 -12.87 -16.56
N ALA A 36 -20.78 -12.21 -16.42
CA ALA A 36 -19.69 -12.70 -15.58
C ALA A 36 -19.80 -12.06 -14.18
N CYS A 37 -19.84 -12.86 -13.13
CA CYS A 37 -19.89 -12.41 -11.74
C CYS A 37 -19.17 -13.41 -10.83
N ASN A 38 -18.30 -12.92 -9.94
CA ASN A 38 -17.52 -13.74 -9.00
C ASN A 38 -16.79 -14.91 -9.69
N ASP A 39 -16.14 -14.61 -10.82
CA ASP A 39 -15.42 -15.59 -11.67
C ASP A 39 -16.27 -16.75 -12.20
N LYS A 40 -17.60 -16.57 -12.25
CA LYS A 40 -18.54 -17.50 -12.88
C LYS A 40 -19.29 -16.81 -14.01
N ILE A 41 -19.71 -17.57 -15.00
CA ILE A 41 -20.56 -17.09 -16.10
C ILE A 41 -21.97 -17.61 -15.86
N TYR A 42 -22.94 -16.70 -15.88
CA TYR A 42 -24.35 -17.02 -15.80
C TYR A 42 -24.99 -16.81 -17.16
N LEU A 43 -25.68 -17.83 -17.65
CA LEU A 43 -26.58 -17.69 -18.79
C LEU A 43 -28.00 -17.51 -18.28
N LEU A 44 -28.64 -16.43 -18.72
CA LEU A 44 -29.98 -16.04 -18.30
C LEU A 44 -30.92 -16.15 -19.50
N GLY A 45 -31.90 -17.03 -19.36
CA GLY A 45 -32.99 -17.15 -20.32
C GLY A 45 -32.57 -17.83 -21.64
N GLY A 46 -33.20 -17.38 -22.73
CA GLY A 46 -32.94 -17.87 -24.08
C GLY A 46 -33.91 -18.96 -24.53
N THR A 47 -33.74 -19.38 -25.77
CA THR A 47 -34.63 -20.31 -26.46
C THR A 47 -33.82 -21.42 -27.10
N SER A 48 -34.19 -22.68 -26.85
CA SER A 48 -33.64 -23.81 -27.63
C SER A 48 -34.62 -24.25 -28.71
N ALA A 49 -34.10 -24.65 -29.85
CA ALA A 49 -34.88 -25.27 -30.93
C ALA A 49 -34.49 -26.75 -31.06
N ALA A 50 -35.50 -27.62 -31.22
CA ALA A 50 -35.31 -29.02 -31.55
C ALA A 50 -36.14 -29.37 -32.80
N PRO A 51 -35.63 -30.22 -33.71
CA PRO A 51 -36.42 -30.67 -34.85
C PRO A 51 -37.62 -31.47 -34.38
N ALA A 52 -38.79 -31.13 -34.90
CA ALA A 52 -40.05 -31.79 -34.59
C ALA A 52 -40.41 -32.76 -35.71
N PHE A 53 -40.88 -33.95 -35.33
CA PHE A 53 -41.27 -35.00 -36.26
C PHE A 53 -42.66 -35.53 -35.94
N ASN A 54 -43.45 -35.80 -36.99
CA ASN A 54 -44.63 -36.67 -36.90
C ASN A 54 -44.27 -38.01 -37.54
N GLY A 55 -43.91 -39.00 -36.72
CA GLY A 55 -43.27 -40.22 -37.21
C GLY A 55 -41.89 -39.92 -37.80
N LYS A 56 -41.67 -40.25 -39.08
CA LYS A 56 -40.42 -39.94 -39.80
C LYS A 56 -40.47 -38.60 -40.56
N GLN A 57 -41.62 -37.94 -40.62
CA GLN A 57 -41.78 -36.70 -41.37
C GLN A 57 -41.32 -35.52 -40.52
N PHE A 58 -40.39 -34.71 -41.06
CA PHE A 58 -40.01 -33.44 -40.46
C PHE A 58 -41.16 -32.45 -40.60
N ILE A 59 -41.60 -31.88 -39.48
CA ILE A 59 -42.75 -30.94 -39.42
C ILE A 59 -42.36 -29.53 -38.96
N GLY A 60 -41.06 -29.28 -38.72
CA GLY A 60 -40.54 -27.97 -38.34
C GLY A 60 -39.67 -28.02 -37.09
N PHE A 61 -39.57 -26.90 -36.37
CA PHE A 61 -38.82 -26.79 -35.12
C PHE A 61 -39.77 -26.51 -33.95
N SER A 62 -39.58 -27.25 -32.85
CA SER A 62 -40.18 -26.93 -31.57
C SER A 62 -39.25 -26.02 -30.79
N TYR A 63 -39.79 -24.91 -30.28
CA TYR A 63 -39.05 -23.94 -29.49
C TYR A 63 -39.41 -24.08 -28.01
N LYS A 64 -38.39 -24.13 -27.15
CA LYS A 64 -38.54 -24.12 -25.70
C LYS A 64 -37.86 -22.87 -25.15
N MET A 65 -38.65 -22.00 -24.51
CA MET A 65 -38.13 -20.91 -23.70
C MET A 65 -37.54 -21.49 -22.42
N HIS A 66 -36.31 -21.11 -22.11
CA HIS A 66 -35.68 -21.44 -20.84
C HIS A 66 -35.77 -20.21 -19.96
N ASN A 67 -36.22 -20.40 -18.72
CA ASN A 67 -36.16 -19.42 -17.64
C ASN A 67 -35.06 -19.84 -16.64
N ILE A 68 -34.01 -20.46 -17.16
CA ILE A 68 -32.98 -21.12 -16.37
C ILE A 68 -31.82 -20.14 -16.14
N ASN A 69 -31.29 -20.16 -14.92
CA ASN A 69 -30.02 -19.54 -14.56
C ASN A 69 -28.95 -20.63 -14.61
N ASP A 70 -28.48 -20.96 -15.82
CA ASP A 70 -27.42 -21.95 -15.96
C ASP A 70 -26.10 -21.32 -15.54
N GLN A 71 -25.50 -21.87 -14.48
CA GLN A 71 -24.23 -21.43 -13.94
C GLN A 71 -23.09 -22.25 -14.54
N TYR A 72 -22.20 -21.58 -15.26
CA TYR A 72 -20.98 -22.18 -15.78
C TYR A 72 -19.82 -21.79 -14.89
N THR A 73 -19.21 -22.83 -14.33
CA THR A 73 -17.98 -22.71 -13.57
C THR A 73 -16.81 -22.95 -14.53
N PRO A 74 -15.85 -22.01 -14.66
CA PRO A 74 -14.69 -22.20 -15.53
C PRO A 74 -13.92 -23.48 -15.19
N LEU A 75 -13.29 -24.09 -16.20
CA LEU A 75 -12.39 -25.22 -15.96
C LEU A 75 -11.26 -24.80 -15.01
N GLY A 76 -11.07 -25.53 -13.91
CA GLY A 76 -10.07 -25.20 -12.89
C GLY A 76 -10.50 -24.10 -11.89
N TYR A 77 -11.76 -23.68 -11.92
CA TYR A 77 -12.30 -22.82 -10.87
C TYR A 77 -12.17 -23.48 -9.50
N GLY A 78 -11.73 -22.70 -8.52
CA GLY A 78 -11.52 -23.18 -7.16
C GLY A 78 -10.31 -24.12 -7.01
N THR A 79 -9.49 -24.31 -8.04
CA THR A 79 -8.26 -25.13 -7.95
C THR A 79 -7.00 -24.36 -8.33
N ILE A 80 -7.11 -23.14 -8.83
CA ILE A 80 -5.96 -22.31 -9.19
C ILE A 80 -5.59 -21.45 -7.98
N PRO A 81 -4.39 -21.60 -7.38
CA PRO A 81 -3.96 -20.78 -6.26
C PRO A 81 -3.85 -19.28 -6.61
N PRO A 82 -3.95 -18.37 -5.63
CA PRO A 82 -3.71 -16.94 -5.86
C PRO A 82 -2.25 -16.67 -6.28
N ALA A 83 -2.05 -15.78 -7.23
CA ALA A 83 -0.72 -15.27 -7.56
C ALA A 83 -0.42 -14.03 -6.72
N ILE A 84 0.75 -14.00 -6.08
CA ILE A 84 1.15 -12.96 -5.13
C ILE A 84 2.34 -12.18 -5.70
N SER A 85 2.27 -10.86 -5.65
CA SER A 85 3.35 -9.95 -6.05
C SER A 85 3.63 -8.92 -4.97
N ALA A 86 4.92 -8.60 -4.76
CA ALA A 86 5.31 -7.46 -3.94
C ALA A 86 5.01 -6.17 -4.71
N SER A 87 4.18 -5.29 -4.14
CA SER A 87 3.79 -4.03 -4.79
C SER A 87 4.68 -2.87 -4.35
N SER A 88 5.21 -2.88 -3.12
CA SER A 88 6.04 -1.79 -2.59
C SER A 88 6.66 -2.14 -1.23
N PRO A 89 7.75 -1.46 -0.83
CA PRO A 89 8.73 -0.74 -1.66
C PRO A 89 9.55 -1.68 -2.54
N GLN A 90 10.13 -1.15 -3.62
CA GLN A 90 11.06 -1.89 -4.50
C GLN A 90 12.52 -1.76 -4.06
N ASN A 91 12.79 -0.93 -3.04
CA ASN A 91 14.13 -0.67 -2.54
C ASN A 91 14.64 -1.86 -1.74
N SER A 92 15.88 -2.27 -1.98
CA SER A 92 16.56 -3.28 -1.17
C SER A 92 16.89 -2.79 0.25
N THR A 93 16.79 -1.50 0.52
CA THR A 93 17.10 -0.89 1.83
C THR A 93 15.89 -0.14 2.36
N LEU A 94 15.41 -0.54 3.54
CA LEU A 94 14.19 -0.08 4.18
C LEU A 94 14.49 0.40 5.60
N THR A 95 13.69 1.34 6.08
CA THR A 95 13.79 1.85 7.44
C THR A 95 12.76 1.17 8.34
N VAL A 96 12.94 1.19 9.66
CA VAL A 96 11.97 0.65 10.64
C VAL A 96 10.55 1.27 10.54
N LYS A 97 10.38 2.41 9.85
CA LYS A 97 9.07 3.02 9.58
C LYS A 97 8.40 2.54 8.29
N ASP A 98 9.14 1.86 7.42
CA ASP A 98 8.63 1.39 6.14
C ASP A 98 7.75 0.15 6.33
N SER A 99 6.87 -0.08 5.36
CA SER A 99 5.98 -1.24 5.33
C SER A 99 6.08 -1.94 3.99
N LEU A 100 6.12 -3.26 4.02
CA LEU A 100 6.04 -4.08 2.82
C LEU A 100 4.58 -4.36 2.48
N ILE A 101 4.24 -4.14 1.22
CA ILE A 101 2.90 -4.28 0.66
C ILE A 101 2.95 -5.39 -0.38
N PHE A 102 2.04 -6.33 -0.23
CA PHE A 102 1.83 -7.43 -1.16
C PHE A 102 0.41 -7.38 -1.71
N SER A 103 0.25 -7.77 -2.96
CA SER A 103 -1.04 -7.89 -3.62
C SER A 103 -1.24 -9.31 -4.15
N ALA A 104 -2.49 -9.78 -4.06
CA ALA A 104 -2.94 -10.99 -4.72
C ALA A 104 -3.75 -10.60 -5.97
N ASN A 105 -3.67 -11.41 -7.02
CA ASN A 105 -4.43 -11.19 -8.26
C ASN A 105 -5.93 -11.50 -8.14
N LYS A 106 -6.38 -12.03 -7.00
CA LYS A 106 -7.76 -12.40 -6.71
C LYS A 106 -8.03 -12.33 -5.20
N PRO A 107 -9.29 -12.34 -4.74
CA PRO A 107 -9.62 -12.38 -3.32
C PRO A 107 -9.00 -13.58 -2.59
N VAL A 108 -8.55 -13.34 -1.35
CA VAL A 108 -7.91 -14.35 -0.48
C VAL A 108 -8.60 -14.36 0.89
N ASP A 109 -8.64 -15.52 1.52
CA ASP A 109 -9.23 -15.75 2.84
C ASP A 109 -8.23 -15.43 3.96
N SER A 110 -6.96 -15.80 3.76
CA SER A 110 -5.90 -15.50 4.73
C SER A 110 -4.56 -15.21 4.06
N LEU A 111 -3.74 -14.42 4.75
CA LEU A 111 -2.37 -14.12 4.41
C LEU A 111 -1.45 -14.51 5.56
N SER A 112 -0.30 -15.09 5.23
CA SER A 112 0.77 -15.37 6.17
C SER A 112 2.13 -15.11 5.56
N TYR A 113 3.15 -14.88 6.38
CA TYR A 113 4.51 -14.67 5.92
C TYR A 113 5.50 -15.49 6.74
N SER A 114 6.59 -15.90 6.11
CA SER A 114 7.78 -16.44 6.76
C SER A 114 8.89 -15.40 6.64
N LEU A 115 9.37 -14.91 7.79
CA LEU A 115 10.54 -14.03 7.88
C LEU A 115 11.79 -14.87 8.16
N ASP A 116 12.82 -14.77 7.32
CA ASP A 116 14.08 -15.50 7.45
C ASP A 116 13.95 -17.02 7.55
N GLY A 117 12.94 -17.59 6.89
CA GLY A 117 12.65 -19.03 6.93
C GLY A 117 12.04 -19.53 8.24
N GLN A 118 11.59 -18.63 9.12
CA GLN A 118 10.91 -18.98 10.36
C GLN A 118 9.47 -19.46 10.12
N SER A 119 8.79 -19.87 11.19
CA SER A 119 7.39 -20.30 11.13
C SER A 119 6.47 -19.21 10.59
N ASN A 120 5.45 -19.61 9.82
CA ASN A 120 4.52 -18.68 9.20
C ASN A 120 3.70 -17.90 10.24
N VAL A 121 3.66 -16.58 10.08
CA VAL A 121 2.87 -15.66 10.90
C VAL A 121 1.73 -15.10 10.06
N THR A 122 0.50 -15.20 10.56
CA THR A 122 -0.69 -14.62 9.91
C THR A 122 -0.73 -13.11 10.08
N PHE A 123 -1.12 -12.39 9.03
CA PHE A 123 -1.23 -10.93 9.06
C PHE A 123 -2.42 -10.46 8.22
N ALA A 124 -2.92 -9.26 8.52
CA ALA A 124 -4.01 -8.62 7.80
C ALA A 124 -3.52 -7.31 7.19
N GLY A 125 -3.09 -7.34 5.93
CA GLY A 125 -2.72 -6.13 5.18
C GLY A 125 -1.22 -5.95 4.99
N ASN A 126 -0.64 -4.89 5.54
CA ASN A 126 0.77 -4.52 5.32
C ASN A 126 1.67 -5.08 6.43
N LEU A 127 2.88 -5.48 6.07
CA LEU A 127 3.89 -5.90 7.04
C LEU A 127 4.73 -4.69 7.47
N THR A 128 4.53 -4.22 8.70
CA THR A 128 5.34 -3.15 9.30
C THR A 128 6.65 -3.70 9.84
N LEU A 129 7.77 -3.06 9.49
CA LEU A 129 9.12 -3.52 9.85
C LEU A 129 9.61 -3.04 11.23
N GLY A 130 8.75 -2.40 12.02
CA GLY A 130 9.13 -1.78 13.30
C GLY A 130 9.72 -2.74 14.33
N ASP A 131 9.31 -4.02 14.30
CA ASP A 131 9.78 -5.07 15.21
C ASP A 131 10.84 -5.98 14.56
N VAL A 132 11.18 -5.76 13.29
CA VAL A 132 12.22 -6.53 12.60
C VAL A 132 13.58 -5.98 13.01
N PRO A 133 14.54 -6.82 13.43
CA PRO A 133 15.89 -6.39 13.76
C PRO A 133 16.57 -5.62 12.61
N LEU A 134 17.59 -4.84 12.94
CA LEU A 134 18.42 -4.20 11.92
C LEU A 134 19.27 -5.25 11.18
N GLY A 135 19.43 -5.07 9.87
CA GLY A 135 20.26 -5.94 9.04
C GLY A 135 19.50 -6.57 7.88
N ALA A 136 20.13 -7.58 7.26
CA ALA A 136 19.61 -8.24 6.07
C ALA A 136 18.58 -9.32 6.44
N HIS A 137 17.44 -9.26 5.78
CA HIS A 137 16.29 -10.13 5.99
C HIS A 137 15.70 -10.60 4.66
N ASN A 138 14.93 -11.67 4.72
CA ASN A 138 14.09 -12.10 3.61
C ASN A 138 12.69 -12.45 4.08
N VAL A 139 11.71 -12.24 3.19
CA VAL A 139 10.32 -12.57 3.45
C VAL A 139 9.72 -13.33 2.28
N THR A 140 8.95 -14.37 2.59
CA THR A 140 8.09 -15.08 1.65
C THR A 140 6.67 -15.01 2.15
N VAL A 141 5.73 -14.63 1.28
CA VAL A 141 4.32 -14.47 1.62
C VAL A 141 3.50 -15.60 1.00
N TYR A 142 2.55 -16.10 1.79
CA TYR A 142 1.60 -17.12 1.41
C TYR A 142 0.19 -16.55 1.51
N ALA A 143 -0.64 -16.89 0.53
CA ALA A 143 -2.03 -16.48 0.51
C ALA A 143 -2.91 -17.70 0.28
N THR A 144 -3.92 -17.88 1.11
CA THR A 144 -4.89 -18.97 0.98
C THR A 144 -6.20 -18.40 0.50
N ASP A 145 -6.77 -18.96 -0.56
CA ASP A 145 -8.12 -18.58 -1.02
C ASP A 145 -9.23 -19.33 -0.26
N THR A 146 -10.49 -18.98 -0.54
CA THR A 146 -11.66 -19.58 0.11
C THR A 146 -11.88 -21.06 -0.22
N PHE A 147 -11.16 -21.60 -1.20
CA PHE A 147 -11.19 -23.02 -1.56
C PHE A 147 -10.01 -23.79 -0.94
N GLY A 148 -9.17 -23.12 -0.13
CA GLY A 148 -8.00 -23.72 0.51
C GLY A 148 -6.77 -23.81 -0.38
N ASN A 149 -6.77 -23.19 -1.56
CA ASN A 149 -5.58 -23.17 -2.42
C ASN A 149 -4.56 -22.16 -1.88
N VAL A 150 -3.32 -22.60 -1.74
CA VAL A 150 -2.23 -21.77 -1.22
C VAL A 150 -1.34 -21.27 -2.36
N GLY A 151 -1.32 -19.97 -2.56
CA GLY A 151 -0.37 -19.25 -3.40
C GLY A 151 0.88 -18.88 -2.60
N THR A 152 2.04 -18.83 -3.26
CA THR A 152 3.31 -18.44 -2.66
C THR A 152 3.96 -17.34 -3.50
N SER A 153 4.47 -16.30 -2.85
CA SER A 153 5.23 -15.25 -3.52
C SER A 153 6.64 -15.72 -3.86
N GLY A 154 7.35 -14.96 -4.70
CA GLY A 154 8.81 -15.01 -4.70
C GLY A 154 9.37 -14.57 -3.35
N THR A 155 10.60 -14.98 -3.03
CA THR A 155 11.32 -14.50 -1.84
C THR A 155 11.83 -13.09 -2.08
N TYR A 156 11.45 -12.17 -1.20
CA TYR A 156 11.86 -10.77 -1.25
C TYR A 156 12.98 -10.52 -0.23
N TYR A 157 14.09 -9.93 -0.67
CA TYR A 157 15.27 -9.65 0.15
C TYR A 157 15.39 -8.16 0.42
N PHE A 158 15.63 -7.79 1.68
CA PHE A 158 15.74 -6.39 2.10
C PHE A 158 16.70 -6.21 3.27
N ASN A 159 17.16 -4.98 3.49
CA ASN A 159 17.99 -4.59 4.63
C ASN A 159 17.25 -3.54 5.47
N VAL A 160 17.09 -3.77 6.77
CA VAL A 160 16.47 -2.83 7.71
C VAL A 160 17.53 -1.92 8.32
N GLU A 161 17.35 -0.62 8.16
CA GLU A 161 18.23 0.44 8.66
C GLU A 161 17.54 1.28 9.75
N PRO A 162 18.34 1.86 10.68
CA PRO A 162 17.81 2.78 11.67
C PRO A 162 17.34 4.08 11.01
N LEU A 163 16.43 4.79 11.68
CA LEU A 163 16.05 6.14 11.26
C LEU A 163 17.28 7.04 11.33
N LYS A 164 17.63 7.66 10.20
CA LYS A 164 18.66 8.70 10.19
C LYS A 164 18.19 9.85 11.10
N PRO A 165 19.00 10.29 12.08
CA PRO A 165 18.63 11.43 12.92
C PRO A 165 18.35 12.65 12.04
N GLU A 166 17.22 13.32 12.27
CA GLU A 166 17.00 14.62 11.64
C GLU A 166 18.10 15.58 12.11
N PRO A 167 18.72 16.35 11.21
CA PRO A 167 19.66 17.38 11.63
C PRO A 167 18.92 18.31 12.59
N PHE A 168 19.44 18.47 13.81
CA PHE A 168 18.91 19.45 14.75
C PHE A 168 18.71 20.79 14.04
N PRO A 169 17.59 21.51 14.27
CA PRO A 169 17.38 22.81 13.65
C PRO A 169 18.51 23.73 14.09
N SER A 170 19.49 23.95 13.21
CA SER A 170 20.68 24.78 13.43
C SER A 170 20.30 26.22 13.82
N VAL A 171 19.07 26.62 13.50
CA VAL A 171 18.45 27.88 13.92
C VAL A 171 18.39 28.04 15.44
N LEU A 172 18.09 26.99 16.22
CA LEU A 172 18.02 27.09 17.68
C LEU A 172 19.39 27.31 18.32
N LEU A 173 20.42 26.63 17.81
CA LEU A 173 21.80 26.83 18.26
C LEU A 173 22.30 28.22 17.86
N GLY A 174 21.96 28.69 16.64
CA GLY A 174 22.29 30.03 16.16
C GLY A 174 21.62 31.15 16.98
N VAL A 175 20.34 31.01 17.33
CA VAL A 175 19.59 31.99 18.15
C VAL A 175 20.14 32.03 19.58
N ALA A 176 20.47 30.88 20.18
CA ALA A 176 21.09 30.84 21.51
C ALA A 176 22.45 31.56 21.55
N ILE A 177 23.31 31.33 20.54
CA ILE A 177 24.60 32.01 20.42
C ILE A 177 24.42 33.52 20.22
N ALA A 178 23.49 33.93 19.36
CA ALA A 178 23.20 35.35 19.11
C ALA A 178 22.65 36.06 20.37
N ALA A 179 21.77 35.42 21.14
CA ALA A 179 21.22 35.97 22.37
C ALA A 179 22.29 36.16 23.46
N VAL A 180 23.22 35.20 23.60
CA VAL A 180 24.34 35.31 24.54
C VAL A 180 25.29 36.43 24.11
N ALA A 181 25.65 36.51 22.83
CA ALA A 181 26.49 37.60 22.31
C ALA A 181 25.84 38.98 22.51
N PHE A 182 24.52 39.07 22.30
CA PHE A 182 23.76 40.30 22.51
C PHE A 182 23.71 40.70 23.99
N ALA A 183 23.47 39.74 24.90
CA ALA A 183 23.49 39.98 26.33
C ALA A 183 24.87 40.45 26.83
N VAL A 184 25.95 39.84 26.33
CA VAL A 184 27.34 40.25 26.63
C VAL A 184 27.63 41.65 26.10
N ALA A 185 27.20 41.98 24.89
CA ALA A 185 27.35 43.31 24.31
C ALA A 185 26.57 44.37 25.12
N CYS A 186 25.31 44.07 25.47
CA CYS A 186 24.48 44.94 26.31
C CYS A 186 25.12 45.16 27.69
N LEU A 187 25.62 44.10 28.34
CA LEU A 187 26.30 44.20 29.63
C LEU A 187 27.60 45.04 29.52
N GLY A 188 28.40 44.82 28.48
CA GLY A 188 29.61 45.61 28.22
C GLY A 188 29.32 47.10 28.02
N LEU A 189 28.29 47.43 27.23
CA LEU A 189 27.85 48.81 27.01
C LEU A 189 27.32 49.46 28.30
N TYR A 190 26.54 48.72 29.09
CA TYR A 190 26.01 49.18 30.38
C TYR A 190 27.15 49.54 31.35
N LEU A 191 28.13 48.65 31.51
CA LEU A 191 29.28 48.87 32.39
C LEU A 191 30.16 50.03 31.92
N LYS A 192 30.35 50.21 30.60
CA LYS A 192 31.10 51.34 30.03
C LYS A 192 30.41 52.68 30.28
N ARG A 193 29.09 52.75 30.13
CA ARG A 193 28.30 53.96 30.38
C ARG A 193 28.34 54.36 31.86
N ASN A 194 28.31 53.39 32.78
CA ASN A 194 28.38 53.67 34.21
C ASN A 194 29.74 54.26 34.62
N LYS A 195 30.85 53.73 34.08
CA LYS A 195 32.20 54.32 34.30
C LYS A 195 32.30 55.77 33.83
N HIS A 196 31.73 56.10 32.67
CA HIS A 196 31.71 57.49 32.18
C HIS A 196 30.80 58.41 32.98
N SER A 197 29.71 57.88 33.55
CA SER A 197 28.80 58.64 34.42
C SER A 197 29.47 59.01 35.75
N SER A 198 30.19 58.06 36.38
CA SER A 198 30.96 58.35 37.59
C SER A 198 32.06 59.39 37.36
N ALA A 199 32.71 59.40 36.20
CA ALA A 199 33.71 60.42 35.85
C ALA A 199 33.11 61.84 35.70
N ARG A 200 31.85 61.96 35.27
CA ARG A 200 31.15 63.26 35.15
C ARG A 200 30.64 63.77 36.49
N VAL A 201 30.21 62.90 37.40
CA VAL A 201 29.74 63.29 38.74
C VAL A 201 30.90 63.79 39.63
N SER A 202 32.10 63.21 39.50
CA SER A 202 33.30 63.70 40.21
C SER A 202 33.76 65.10 39.80
N LEU A 203 33.37 65.60 38.62
CA LEU A 203 33.77 66.93 38.15
C LEU A 203 32.87 68.07 38.69
N CYS A 204 31.70 67.75 39.28
CA CYS A 204 30.75 68.74 39.79
C CYS A 204 30.86 69.00 41.30
N LEU A 205 31.76 68.32 42.01
CA LEU A 205 31.99 68.49 43.45
C LEU A 205 33.43 68.97 43.72
N GLN A 206 33.77 70.16 43.23
CA GLN A 206 34.87 70.93 43.82
C GLN A 206 34.31 71.87 44.90
N PRO A 207 34.84 71.87 46.13
CA PRO A 207 34.36 72.74 47.20
C PRO A 207 34.67 74.22 46.90
N GLN A 208 33.69 75.09 47.15
CA GLN A 208 33.83 76.55 47.17
C GLN A 208 34.75 76.98 48.33
N PRO A 209 35.63 77.98 48.16
CA PRO A 209 36.48 78.48 49.24
C PRO A 209 35.67 79.32 50.24
N ASP A 210 35.78 78.95 51.52
CA ASP A 210 35.18 79.65 52.65
C ASP A 210 35.77 81.06 52.85
N SER A 211 34.87 81.96 53.23
CA SER A 211 35.10 83.36 53.56
C SER A 211 36.11 83.57 54.70
N LYS A 212 37.01 84.55 54.54
CA LYS A 212 37.61 85.26 55.69
C LYS A 212 37.33 86.75 55.60
N GLN A 213 36.55 87.23 56.56
CA GLN A 213 36.35 88.64 56.92
C GLN A 213 37.46 89.08 57.88
N VAL A 214 38.05 90.25 57.58
CA VAL A 214 38.46 91.43 58.41
C VAL A 214 38.42 91.23 59.96
N SER A 215 39.40 91.60 60.79
CA SER A 215 40.04 92.91 61.05
C SER A 215 41.33 92.70 61.90
N ALA A 216 42.40 93.50 61.79
CA ALA A 216 42.58 94.87 62.26
C ALA A 216 43.71 95.58 61.49
#